data_AF-A0A1Q5DGZ6-F1
#
_entry.id   AF-A0A1Q5DGZ6-F1
#
_cell.length_a   1.000
_cell.length_b   1.000
_cell.length_c   1.000
_cell.angle_alpha   90.00
_cell.angle_beta   90.00
_cell.angle_gamma   90.00
#
_symmetry.space_group_name_H-M   'P 1'
#
loop_
_entity.id
_entity.type
_entity.pdbx_description
1 polymer ?
#
loop_
_entity_poly.entity_id
_entity_poly.type
_entity_poly.pdbx_seq_one_letter_code
_entity_poly.pdbx_strand_id
1 'polypeptide(L)' 'MTTTRTRAARIRRVHADGTTCEHQVHPRTGRPRDPAGGCTGRTGYSADCPGCGETITHDLRVVVADELKYRHRHRHTA' A
#
# COMPACT_ATOMS: atom_id res chain seq x y z
N MET A 1 -20.74 -8.94 -21.73
CA MET A 1 -19.66 -8.05 -21.26
C MET A 1 -19.69 -8.03 -19.73
N THR A 2 -18.86 -8.84 -19.09
CA THR A 2 -18.77 -8.91 -17.63
C THR A 2 -17.95 -7.71 -17.18
N THR A 3 -18.61 -6.66 -16.69
CA THR A 3 -17.95 -5.54 -16.01
C THR A 3 -17.28 -6.09 -14.75
N THR A 4 -16.04 -6.51 -14.89
CA THR A 4 -15.18 -6.82 -13.76
C THR A 4 -15.02 -5.51 -13.01
N ARG A 5 -15.80 -5.29 -11.94
CA ARG A 5 -15.51 -4.26 -10.96
C ARG A 5 -14.09 -4.51 -10.49
N THR A 6 -13.14 -3.74 -11.01
CA THR A 6 -11.73 -3.81 -10.60
C THR A 6 -11.70 -3.77 -9.08
N ARG A 7 -11.19 -4.84 -8.45
CA ARG A 7 -11.01 -4.86 -6.99
C ARG A 7 -10.26 -3.58 -6.63
N ALA A 8 -10.78 -2.81 -5.67
CA ALA A 8 -10.09 -1.63 -5.19
C ALA A 8 -8.67 -2.03 -4.76
N ALA A 9 -7.67 -1.30 -5.24
CA ALA A 9 -6.28 -1.51 -4.86
C ALA A 9 -6.13 -1.38 -3.33
N ARG A 10 -5.37 -2.30 -2.73
CA ARG A 10 -5.19 -2.35 -1.27
C ARG A 10 -3.87 -1.68 -0.91
N ILE A 11 -3.92 -0.72 0.01
CA ILE A 11 -2.70 -0.10 0.54
C ILE A 11 -2.15 -0.96 1.67
N ARG A 12 -0.92 -1.42 1.51
CA ARG A 12 -0.17 -2.25 2.46
C ARG A 12 0.95 -1.43 3.10
N ARG A 13 1.35 -1.81 4.31
CA ARG A 13 2.56 -1.30 4.97
C ARG A 13 3.75 -2.09 4.47
N VAL A 14 4.89 -1.45 4.26
CA VAL A 14 6.10 -2.16 3.81
C VAL A 14 7.33 -1.80 4.65
N HIS A 15 8.26 -2.75 4.68
CA HIS A 15 9.62 -2.61 5.18
C HIS A 15 10.53 -1.92 4.15
N ALA A 16 11.78 -1.64 4.54
CA ALA A 16 12.75 -0.96 3.68
C ALA A 16 13.11 -1.79 2.43
N ASP A 17 13.04 -3.10 2.52
CA ASP A 17 13.24 -4.05 1.42
C ASP A 17 11.99 -4.22 0.53
N GLY A 18 10.90 -3.50 0.82
CA GLY A 18 9.65 -3.56 0.08
C GLY A 18 8.73 -4.73 0.48
N THR A 19 9.16 -5.60 1.40
CA THR A 19 8.31 -6.70 1.89
C THR A 19 7.14 -6.17 2.73
N THR A 20 6.03 -6.90 2.75
CA THR A 20 4.82 -6.46 3.48
C THR A 20 5.03 -6.58 4.98
N CYS A 21 4.78 -5.48 5.70
CA CYS A 21 4.80 -5.45 7.16
C CYS A 21 3.42 -5.81 7.72
N GLU A 22 3.28 -7.07 8.15
CA GLU A 22 2.02 -7.60 8.69
C GLU A 22 1.79 -7.26 10.17
N HIS A 23 2.86 -6.88 10.87
CA HIS A 23 2.81 -6.53 12.28
C HIS A 23 1.96 -5.29 12.56
N GLN A 24 1.38 -5.25 13.77
CA GLN A 24 0.71 -4.05 14.25
C GLN A 24 1.77 -3.01 14.59
N VAL A 25 1.79 -1.91 13.84
CA VAL A 25 2.73 -0.81 14.06
C VAL A 25 2.06 0.37 14.76
N HIS A 26 2.86 1.18 15.44
CA HIS A 26 2.41 2.46 15.96
C HIS A 26 2.26 3.47 14.80
N PRO A 27 1.13 4.19 14.71
CA PRO A 27 0.82 5.01 13.54
C PRO A 27 1.81 6.16 13.33
N ARG A 28 2.37 6.73 14.41
CA ARG A 28 3.31 7.85 14.32
C ARG A 28 4.75 7.43 14.04
N THR A 29 5.21 6.33 14.62
CA THR A 29 6.63 5.95 14.59
C THR A 29 6.92 4.86 13.55
N GLY A 30 5.89 4.17 13.04
CA GLY A 30 6.05 3.05 12.11
C GLY A 30 6.65 1.79 12.74
N ARG A 31 7.13 1.86 13.99
CA ARG A 31 7.69 0.73 14.73
C ARG A 31 6.61 -0.25 15.18
N PRO A 32 6.95 -1.54 15.35
CA PRO A 32 6.01 -2.51 15.91
C PRO A 32 5.53 -2.08 17.30
N ARG A 33 4.29 -2.43 17.64
CA ARG A 33 3.78 -2.27 19.01
C ARG A 33 4.38 -3.31 19.95
N ASP A 34 4.66 -4.50 19.44
CA ASP A 34 5.43 -5.53 20.14
C ASP A 34 6.87 -5.56 19.58
N PRO A 35 7.85 -5.02 20.31
CA PRO A 35 9.25 -5.01 19.88
C PRO A 35 9.92 -6.39 19.96
N ALA A 36 9.35 -7.37 20.68
CA ALA A 36 9.95 -8.70 20.80
C ALA A 36 9.74 -9.57 19.54
N GLY A 37 8.80 -9.19 18.66
CA GLY A 37 8.48 -9.93 17.44
C GLY A 37 9.51 -9.86 16.31
N GLY A 38 10.69 -9.26 16.52
CA GLY A 38 11.77 -9.22 15.53
C GLY A 38 11.51 -8.34 14.30
N CYS A 39 10.38 -7.64 14.26
CA CYS A 39 9.98 -6.78 13.17
C CYS A 39 10.75 -5.45 13.23
N THR A 40 11.37 -5.03 12.13
CA THR A 40 12.11 -3.75 12.05
C THR A 40 11.17 -2.53 11.97
N GLY A 41 9.88 -2.77 11.76
CA GLY A 41 8.87 -1.74 11.58
C GLY A 41 8.67 -1.35 10.12
N ARG A 42 7.58 -0.62 9.88
CA ARG A 42 7.22 -0.08 8.57
C ARG A 42 8.09 1.14 8.25
N THR A 43 8.59 1.20 7.03
CA THR A 43 9.26 2.38 6.45
C THR A 43 8.41 3.08 5.39
N GLY A 44 7.41 2.40 4.82
CA GLY A 44 6.53 3.01 3.82
C GLY A 44 5.20 2.29 3.61
N TYR A 45 4.58 2.58 2.49
CA TYR A 45 3.35 1.99 2.01
C TYR A 45 3.48 1.58 0.55
N SER A 46 2.76 0.53 0.18
CA SER A 46 2.62 0.11 -1.21
C SER A 46 1.14 -0.03 -1.56
N ALA A 47 0.79 0.16 -2.82
CA ALA A 47 -0.51 -0.20 -3.35
C ALA A 47 -0.36 -0.87 -4.71
N ASP A 48 -1.11 -1.94 -4.88
CA ASP A 48 -1.12 -2.78 -6.06
C ASP A 48 -2.48 -2.60 -6.74
N CYS A 49 -2.44 -2.19 -8.00
CA CYS A 49 -3.65 -2.14 -8.80
C CYS A 49 -3.88 -3.48 -9.50
N PRO A 50 -4.92 -4.24 -9.13
CA PRO A 50 -5.21 -5.51 -9.78
C PRO A 50 -5.73 -5.35 -11.22
N GLY A 51 -6.13 -4.13 -11.62
CA GLY A 51 -6.63 -3.86 -12.96
C GLY A 51 -5.54 -3.65 -14.01
N CYS A 52 -4.38 -3.10 -13.63
CA CYS A 52 -3.27 -2.83 -14.57
C CYS A 52 -1.93 -3.47 -14.15
N GLY A 53 -1.85 -4.07 -12.96
CA GLY A 53 -0.62 -4.66 -12.43
C GLY A 53 0.41 -3.65 -11.91
N GLU A 54 0.11 -2.35 -11.94
CA GLU A 54 1.01 -1.30 -11.45
C GLU A 54 1.11 -1.34 -9.92
N THR A 55 2.35 -1.20 -9.40
CA THR A 55 2.62 -1.07 -7.97
C THR A 55 3.18 0.32 -7.68
N ILE A 56 2.56 1.02 -6.74
CA ILE A 56 2.97 2.34 -6.27
C ILE A 56 3.55 2.18 -4.86
N THR A 57 4.69 2.80 -4.57
CA THR A 57 5.31 2.79 -3.25
C THR A 57 5.67 4.21 -2.81
N HIS A 58 5.35 4.57 -1.57
CA HIS A 58 5.75 5.85 -0.97
C HIS A 58 5.87 5.71 0.56
N ASP A 59 6.69 6.54 1.20
CA ASP A 59 6.82 6.59 2.66
C ASP A 59 5.50 6.99 3.38
N LEU A 60 4.69 7.83 2.73
CA LEU A 60 3.44 8.37 3.23
C LEU A 60 2.20 7.70 2.61
N ARG A 61 1.27 7.28 3.47
CA ARG A 61 0.02 6.61 3.05
C ARG A 61 -0.83 7.50 2.16
N VAL A 62 -0.88 8.79 2.47
CA VAL A 62 -1.70 9.76 1.76
C VAL A 62 -1.23 9.91 0.32
N VAL A 63 0.09 9.93 0.09
CA VAL A 63 0.66 10.04 -1.25
C VAL A 63 0.35 8.79 -2.07
N VAL A 64 0.52 7.59 -1.49
CA VAL A 64 0.11 6.33 -2.16
C VAL A 64 -1.38 6.35 -2.49
N ALA A 65 -2.24 6.79 -1.57
CA ALA A 65 -3.68 6.84 -1.79
C ALA A 65 -4.07 7.84 -2.89
N ASP A 66 -3.42 9.00 -2.93
CA ASP A 66 -3.72 10.05 -3.92
C ASP A 66 -3.16 9.70 -5.30
N GLU A 67 -1.95 9.15 -5.39
CA GLU A 67 -1.42 8.61 -6.64
C GLU A 67 -2.27 7.46 -7.16
N LEU A 68 -2.70 6.56 -6.28
CA LEU A 68 -3.59 5.47 -6.65
C LEU A 68 -4.89 6.04 -7.23
N LYS A 69 -5.55 6.98 -6.55
CA LYS A 69 -6.76 7.64 -7.06
C LYS A 69 -6.50 8.36 -8.39
N TYR A 70 -5.45 9.16 -8.49
CA TYR A 70 -5.16 9.95 -9.68
C TYR A 70 -4.84 9.04 -10.87
N ARG A 71 -3.83 8.18 -10.76
CA ARG A 71 -3.39 7.31 -11.86
C ARG A 71 -4.47 6.33 -12.30
N HIS A 72 -5.24 5.77 -11.36
CA HIS A 72 -6.18 4.69 -11.66
C HIS A 72 -7.60 5.15 -11.95
N ARG A 73 -8.05 6.30 -11.41
CA ARG A 73 -9.31 6.92 -11.85
C ARG A 73 -9.22 7.30 -13.32
N HIS A 74 -8.07 7.76 -13.81
CA HIS A 74 -7.94 8.14 -15.23
C HIS A 74 -7.66 6.95 -16.16
N ARG A 75 -7.06 5.86 -15.67
CA ARG A 75 -6.72 4.68 -16.49
C ARG A 75 -7.81 3.60 -16.58
N HIS A 76 -8.76 3.56 -15.64
CA HIS A 76 -9.84 2.56 -15.61
C HIS A 76 -11.25 3.13 -15.85
N THR A 77 -11.35 4.38 -16.33
CA THR A 77 -12.64 5.00 -16.74
C THR A 77 -13.02 4.70 -18.19
N ALA A 78 -12.56 3.59 -18.76
CA ALA A 78 -13.01 3.09 -20.08
C ALA A 78 -13.75 1.77 -19.92
#